data_AF-F0Y3X6-F1
#
_entry.id   AF-F0Y3X6-F1
#
_cell.length_a   1.000
_cell.length_b   1.000
_cell.length_c   1.000
_cell.angle_alpha   90.00
_cell.angle_beta   90.00
_cell.angle_gamma   90.00
#
_symmetry.space_group_name_H-M   'P 1'
#
loop_
_entity.id
_entity.type
_entity.pdbx_description
1 polymer ?
#
loop_
_entity_poly.entity_id
_entity_poly.type
_entity_poly.pdbx_seq_one_letter_code
_entity_poly.pdbx_strand_id
1 'polypeptide(L)'
;MRLLALGLAALASAQHPWSPKNKDQDVDLAADEERVYETFFDSVVIPARDAVKEKLAEPITVGASNASEIANLECAADALTTRIVKADRKIVIVGGGPAGLSAAVYAARADMAPLIVARDGGQLEGTSSVHNYPGFEDGVDAVELIQRLEKQAARFGADYKHCGIERVDLSCRPFKIYCEDGEVFTTSALVVATGASPRWLGAPGERELLSRGVHTCATCDGYFYRDRDVVVVGGGDTAMEQALFLARIANRVYVVHRKNSFRASKAMATRVLKHPKILILWDTVISRFLAGDDGNLNAVELVTDPQGGTASETSLSVDGAFVAIGMNPNTELFTEVRKDEDGYIYTLPGSTVTSVTGVYAAGDVQDAVYRQAITSAGTGAMAAMDAERWLCEHGC
;
A
#
# COMPACT_ATOMS: atom_id res chain seq x y z
N MET A 1 34.74 -54.91 22.34
CA MET A 1 34.99 -53.70 23.15
C MET A 1 36.02 -52.87 22.39
N ARG A 2 35.59 -51.70 21.88
CA ARG A 2 36.33 -50.65 21.14
C ARG A 2 37.22 -51.04 19.95
N LEU A 3 36.80 -50.65 18.75
CA LEU A 3 37.66 -50.08 17.69
C LEU A 3 36.78 -49.72 16.49
N LEU A 4 36.68 -48.44 16.13
CA LEU A 4 36.46 -47.96 14.76
C LEU A 4 36.46 -46.43 14.75
N ALA A 5 37.58 -45.87 14.29
CA ALA A 5 37.67 -44.54 13.72
C ALA A 5 37.81 -44.73 12.20
N LEU A 6 36.91 -44.15 11.42
CA LEU A 6 36.95 -44.14 9.96
C LEU A 6 36.84 -42.70 9.50
N GLY A 7 37.92 -42.21 8.89
CA GLY A 7 38.04 -40.91 8.27
C GLY A 7 37.72 -40.96 6.77
N LEU A 8 36.88 -40.01 6.38
CA LEU A 8 36.76 -39.27 5.12
C LEU A 8 37.15 -39.87 3.75
N ALA A 9 36.13 -39.76 2.88
CA ALA A 9 36.13 -39.11 1.55
C ALA A 9 36.62 -39.91 0.34
N ALA A 10 35.65 -40.47 -0.40
CA ALA A 10 35.77 -40.74 -1.82
C ALA A 10 34.40 -40.54 -2.53
N LEU A 11 34.50 -39.95 -3.73
CA LEU A 11 33.55 -40.00 -4.87
C LEU A 11 32.46 -38.93 -4.94
N ALA A 12 32.80 -37.87 -5.68
CA ALA A 12 31.88 -36.90 -6.25
C ALA A 12 31.36 -37.35 -7.64
N SER A 13 30.04 -37.23 -7.77
CA SER A 13 29.20 -36.95 -8.94
C SER A 13 29.35 -37.76 -10.24
N ALA A 14 28.41 -38.69 -10.39
CA ALA A 14 27.88 -39.13 -11.68
C ALA A 14 27.10 -38.01 -12.40
N GLN A 15 27.05 -38.13 -13.72
CA GLN A 15 26.65 -37.15 -14.74
C GLN A 15 25.13 -36.89 -14.79
N HIS A 16 24.75 -35.63 -15.06
CA HIS A 16 23.42 -35.24 -15.56
C HIS A 16 23.54 -34.68 -17.00
N PRO A 17 22.58 -34.93 -17.91
CA PRO A 17 22.73 -34.66 -19.33
C PRO A 17 22.13 -33.29 -19.69
N TRP A 18 22.97 -32.27 -19.84
CA TRP A 18 22.62 -31.08 -20.61
C TRP A 18 23.89 -30.52 -21.25
N SER A 19 24.08 -30.81 -22.54
CA SER A 19 25.14 -30.23 -23.36
C SER A 19 24.49 -29.32 -24.40
N PRO A 20 24.81 -28.01 -24.44
CA PRO A 20 24.43 -27.17 -25.54
C PRO A 20 25.49 -27.28 -26.65
N LYS A 21 25.12 -27.89 -27.77
CA LYS A 21 25.81 -27.73 -29.05
C LYS A 21 25.11 -26.64 -29.87
N ASN A 22 25.69 -25.44 -29.88
CA ASN A 22 25.84 -24.58 -31.06
C ASN A 22 26.55 -23.29 -30.63
N LYS A 23 27.84 -23.19 -30.94
CA LYS A 23 28.55 -21.92 -31.08
C LYS A 23 28.52 -21.59 -32.57
N ASP A 24 27.86 -20.48 -32.91
CA ASP A 24 28.13 -19.60 -34.07
C ASP A 24 26.85 -18.78 -34.35
N GLN A 25 26.65 -17.72 -33.56
CA GLN A 25 25.87 -16.52 -33.88
C GLN A 25 26.05 -15.53 -32.71
N ASP A 26 27.19 -14.84 -32.69
CA ASP A 26 27.35 -13.66 -31.84
C ASP A 26 26.55 -12.51 -32.46
N VAL A 27 25.36 -12.25 -31.92
CA VAL A 27 24.65 -10.99 -32.10
C VAL A 27 25.06 -10.10 -30.94
N ASP A 28 25.71 -8.98 -31.25
CA ASP A 28 26.21 -8.02 -30.28
C ASP A 28 25.03 -7.25 -29.65
N LEU A 29 24.45 -7.83 -28.60
CA LEU A 29 23.27 -7.30 -27.88
C LEU A 29 23.60 -6.18 -26.88
N ALA A 30 24.87 -5.82 -26.69
CA ALA A 30 25.28 -4.84 -25.70
C ALA A 30 25.17 -3.38 -26.22
N ALA A 31 25.15 -3.16 -27.54
CA ALA A 31 25.18 -1.81 -28.12
C ALA A 31 23.79 -1.21 -28.41
N ASP A 32 22.71 -2.00 -28.41
CA ASP A 32 21.36 -1.55 -28.76
C ASP A 32 20.49 -1.22 -27.53
N GLU A 33 20.76 -1.78 -26.35
CA GLU A 33 19.99 -1.44 -25.13
C GLU A 33 20.31 -0.04 -24.59
N GLU A 34 21.57 0.39 -24.64
CA GLU A 34 22.00 1.70 -24.12
C GLU A 34 21.40 2.87 -24.93
N ARG A 35 21.19 2.67 -26.24
CA ARG A 35 20.67 3.69 -27.17
C ARG A 35 19.16 3.89 -27.09
N VAL A 36 18.42 2.85 -26.71
CA VAL A 36 16.95 2.90 -26.56
C VAL A 36 16.53 3.55 -25.24
N TYR A 37 17.34 3.40 -24.19
CA TYR A 37 17.10 4.06 -22.90
C TYR A 37 17.36 5.58 -22.94
N GLU A 38 18.44 6.03 -23.59
CA GLU A 38 18.72 7.46 -23.75
C GLU A 38 17.65 8.17 -24.60
N THR A 39 17.18 7.54 -25.68
CA THR A 39 16.21 8.17 -26.59
C THR A 39 14.81 8.32 -25.99
N PHE A 40 14.35 7.38 -25.17
CA PHE A 40 13.03 7.48 -24.51
C PHE A 40 13.01 8.56 -23.42
N PHE A 41 14.08 8.65 -22.62
CA PHE A 41 14.19 9.66 -21.54
C PHE A 41 14.21 11.08 -22.10
N ASP A 42 15.02 11.32 -23.13
CA ASP A 42 15.18 12.66 -23.71
C ASP A 42 13.99 13.10 -24.57
N SER A 43 13.34 12.17 -25.30
CA SER A 43 12.29 12.54 -26.25
C SER A 43 10.88 12.64 -25.65
N VAL A 44 10.63 12.03 -24.48
CA VAL A 44 9.27 11.92 -23.90
C VAL A 44 9.16 12.56 -22.53
N VAL A 45 10.13 12.33 -21.64
CA VAL A 45 10.02 12.73 -20.22
C VAL A 45 10.41 14.19 -20.01
N ILE A 46 11.48 14.66 -20.63
CA ILE A 46 11.95 16.06 -20.51
C ILE A 46 10.93 17.06 -21.09
N PRO A 47 10.37 16.86 -22.30
CA PRO A 47 9.44 17.83 -22.90
C PRO A 47 8.12 17.97 -22.12
N ALA A 48 7.64 16.88 -21.50
CA ALA A 48 6.45 16.89 -20.66
C ALA A 48 6.67 17.67 -19.35
N ARG A 49 7.90 17.65 -18.81
CA ARG A 49 8.29 18.39 -17.61
C ARG A 49 8.37 19.90 -17.85
N ASP A 50 8.88 20.31 -19.00
CA ASP A 50 9.06 21.72 -19.32
C ASP A 50 7.73 22.42 -19.67
N ALA A 51 6.79 21.70 -20.29
CA ALA A 51 5.43 22.21 -20.56
C ALA A 51 4.60 22.52 -19.29
N VAL A 52 4.91 21.88 -18.15
CA VAL A 52 4.23 22.12 -16.87
C VAL A 52 4.81 23.33 -16.15
N LYS A 53 6.12 23.61 -16.30
CA LYS A 53 6.78 24.79 -15.72
C LYS A 53 6.23 26.11 -16.28
N GLU A 54 5.92 26.15 -17.57
CA GLU A 54 5.48 27.36 -18.26
C GLU A 54 4.09 27.87 -17.80
N LYS A 55 3.25 26.98 -17.24
CA LYS A 55 1.90 27.31 -16.73
C LYS A 55 1.87 27.91 -15.32
N LEU A 56 2.99 27.91 -14.58
CA LEU A 56 3.05 28.29 -13.17
C LEU A 56 3.63 29.70 -12.91
N ALA A 57 3.85 30.50 -13.95
CA ALA A 57 4.74 31.67 -13.92
C ALA A 57 4.09 33.05 -13.64
N GLU A 58 2.82 33.17 -13.25
CA GLU A 58 2.22 34.49 -12.94
C GLU A 58 2.25 34.82 -11.43
N PRO A 59 2.97 35.89 -10.99
CA PRO A 59 3.16 36.19 -9.56
C PRO A 59 2.13 37.19 -9.00
N ILE A 60 1.79 37.03 -7.71
CA ILE A 60 0.91 37.93 -6.93
C ILE A 60 1.68 38.48 -5.74
N THR A 61 1.73 39.82 -5.60
CA THR A 61 2.41 40.54 -4.50
C THR A 61 1.46 41.01 -3.40
N VAL A 62 1.78 40.80 -2.11
CA VAL A 62 1.22 41.56 -0.96
C VAL A 62 2.27 41.71 0.17
N GLY A 63 2.31 42.90 0.78
CA GLY A 63 3.32 43.37 1.74
C GLY A 63 3.04 43.16 3.24
N ALA A 64 3.98 43.69 4.04
CA ALA A 64 4.38 43.23 5.37
C ALA A 64 3.86 44.05 6.58
N SER A 65 3.79 43.41 7.76
CA SER A 65 4.49 43.87 9.00
C SER A 65 4.28 42.94 10.24
N ASN A 66 5.38 42.28 10.62
CA ASN A 66 5.93 41.92 11.96
C ASN A 66 5.12 41.19 13.06
N ALA A 67 5.42 39.88 13.21
CA ALA A 67 5.41 39.09 14.46
C ALA A 67 6.70 38.25 14.53
N SER A 68 7.69 38.71 15.29
CA SER A 68 9.06 38.85 14.76
C SER A 68 10.12 37.77 15.09
N GLU A 69 9.81 36.58 15.61
CA GLU A 69 10.86 35.53 15.80
C GLU A 69 10.47 34.08 15.41
N ILE A 70 9.23 33.84 14.95
CA ILE A 70 8.83 32.59 14.26
C ILE A 70 8.48 32.85 12.78
N ALA A 71 8.40 34.12 12.38
CA ALA A 71 8.00 34.55 11.04
C ALA A 71 9.14 34.62 10.00
N ASN A 72 10.40 34.45 10.39
CA ASN A 72 11.54 34.60 9.48
C ASN A 72 11.98 33.30 8.77
N LEU A 73 11.09 32.32 8.68
CA LEU A 73 11.02 31.48 7.49
C LEU A 73 9.89 32.06 6.62
N GLU A 74 10.11 33.29 6.13
CA GLU A 74 9.32 33.80 5.01
C GLU A 74 9.39 32.71 3.94
N CYS A 75 8.22 32.14 3.65
CA CYS A 75 8.07 31.17 2.59
C CYS A 75 8.78 31.76 1.38
N ALA A 76 9.86 31.12 0.92
CA ALA A 76 10.52 31.46 -0.34
C ALA A 76 9.61 31.03 -1.51
N ALA A 77 8.35 31.45 -1.44
CA ALA A 77 7.28 31.17 -2.38
C ALA A 77 7.54 31.83 -3.73
N ASP A 78 8.46 32.80 -3.80
CA ASP A 78 8.80 33.49 -5.04
C ASP A 78 9.80 32.74 -5.93
N ALA A 79 10.23 31.55 -5.53
CA ALA A 79 10.68 30.57 -6.49
C ALA A 79 10.54 29.15 -5.94
N LEU A 80 9.91 28.28 -6.73
CA LEU A 80 10.21 26.85 -6.82
C LEU A 80 11.71 26.59 -7.19
N THR A 81 12.65 27.41 -6.72
CA THR A 81 14.08 27.18 -6.76
C THR A 81 14.35 25.95 -5.91
N THR A 82 14.42 24.81 -6.58
CA THR A 82 15.60 23.94 -6.79
C THR A 82 16.72 23.89 -5.73
N ARG A 83 16.57 24.48 -4.55
CA ARG A 83 17.58 24.48 -3.48
C ARG A 83 16.98 23.84 -2.24
N ILE A 84 17.70 22.86 -1.70
CA ILE A 84 17.43 22.32 -0.37
C ILE A 84 17.51 23.46 0.64
N VAL A 85 16.37 23.84 1.22
CA VAL A 85 16.35 24.73 2.38
C VAL A 85 16.84 23.93 3.58
N LYS A 86 17.71 24.53 4.40
CA LYS A 86 18.24 23.91 5.62
C LYS A 86 17.08 23.46 6.51
N ALA A 87 16.92 22.14 6.63
CA ALA A 87 15.91 21.48 7.43
C ALA A 87 16.58 20.61 8.49
N ASP A 88 15.84 20.23 9.53
CA ASP A 88 16.33 19.33 10.58
C ASP A 88 16.58 17.92 10.01
N ARG A 89 15.79 17.52 9.02
CA ARG A 89 15.86 16.20 8.36
C ARG A 89 15.93 16.34 6.84
N LYS A 90 16.86 15.63 6.18
CA LYS A 90 16.87 15.55 4.71
C LYS A 90 15.57 14.96 4.19
N ILE A 91 15.10 13.89 4.83
CA ILE A 91 13.87 13.19 4.46
C ILE A 91 13.10 12.75 5.71
N VAL A 92 11.78 12.98 5.69
CA VAL A 92 10.82 12.41 6.65
C VAL A 92 9.90 11.46 5.89
N ILE A 93 9.59 10.34 6.54
CA ILE A 93 8.69 9.31 6.03
C ILE A 93 7.51 9.25 6.98
N VAL A 94 6.31 9.47 6.46
CA VAL A 94 5.07 9.47 7.24
C VAL A 94 4.35 8.14 7.05
N GLY A 95 4.39 7.28 8.06
CA GLY A 95 3.76 5.95 8.06
C GLY A 95 4.74 4.81 8.36
N GLY A 96 4.33 3.91 9.24
CA GLY A 96 5.13 2.77 9.74
C GLY A 96 4.85 1.44 9.04
N GLY A 97 4.05 1.44 7.98
CA GLY A 97 3.75 0.23 7.21
C GLY A 97 4.89 -0.22 6.29
N PRO A 98 4.68 -1.31 5.51
CA PRO A 98 5.71 -1.85 4.61
C PRO A 98 6.30 -0.84 3.63
N ALA A 99 5.48 0.10 3.12
CA ALA A 99 5.95 1.17 2.24
C ALA A 99 6.93 2.12 2.95
N GLY A 100 6.56 2.63 4.13
CA GLY A 100 7.39 3.56 4.89
C GLY A 100 8.69 2.91 5.39
N LEU A 101 8.61 1.68 5.91
CA LEU A 101 9.78 0.94 6.38
C LEU A 101 10.74 0.58 5.23
N SER A 102 10.22 0.19 4.07
CA SER A 102 11.04 -0.03 2.87
C SER A 102 11.71 1.27 2.41
N ALA A 103 10.96 2.38 2.36
CA ALA A 103 11.53 3.68 2.03
C ALA A 103 12.68 4.05 3.00
N ALA A 104 12.50 3.79 4.30
CA ALA A 104 13.51 4.07 5.31
C ALA A 104 14.79 3.25 5.12
N VAL A 105 14.68 1.95 4.78
CA VAL A 105 15.85 1.11 4.49
C VAL A 105 16.67 1.69 3.34
N TYR A 106 16.01 2.06 2.23
CA TYR A 106 16.70 2.61 1.06
C TYR A 106 17.30 3.99 1.35
N ALA A 107 16.54 4.87 2.01
CA ALA A 107 17.00 6.19 2.38
C ALA A 107 18.19 6.17 3.36
N ALA A 108 18.15 5.29 4.35
CA ALA A 108 19.23 5.14 5.33
C ALA A 108 20.51 4.62 4.67
N ARG A 109 20.40 3.66 3.75
CA ARG A 109 21.54 3.14 2.99
C ARG A 109 22.14 4.16 2.02
N ALA A 110 21.38 5.18 1.64
CA ALA A 110 21.84 6.32 0.85
C ALA A 110 22.33 7.50 1.71
N ASP A 111 22.60 7.28 3.01
CA ASP A 111 23.13 8.30 3.93
C ASP A 111 22.23 9.56 4.06
N MET A 112 20.92 9.35 3.97
CA MET A 112 19.92 10.42 4.13
C MET A 112 19.41 10.59 5.56
N ALA A 113 19.83 9.72 6.49
CA ALA A 113 19.41 9.70 7.89
C ALA A 113 17.88 9.90 8.07
N PRO A 114 17.05 9.02 7.46
CA PRO A 114 15.61 9.20 7.42
C PRO A 114 14.99 9.13 8.81
N LEU A 115 13.97 9.96 9.03
CA LEU A 115 13.09 9.86 10.20
C LEU A 115 11.73 9.30 9.76
N ILE A 116 11.35 8.14 10.30
CA ILE A 116 9.98 7.65 10.23
C ILE A 116 9.16 8.32 11.33
N VAL A 117 8.01 8.88 10.98
CA VAL A 117 7.01 9.38 11.93
C VAL A 117 5.72 8.61 11.74
N ALA A 118 5.33 7.83 12.74
CA ALA A 118 4.11 7.04 12.69
C ALA A 118 3.64 6.64 14.09
N ARG A 119 2.33 6.44 14.25
CA ARG A 119 1.75 5.93 15.50
C ARG A 119 1.91 4.41 15.62
N ASP A 120 1.81 3.71 14.49
CA ASP A 120 1.73 2.25 14.40
C ASP A 120 2.43 1.73 13.12
N GLY A 121 2.55 0.42 13.01
CA GLY A 121 3.06 -0.33 11.87
C GLY A 121 2.07 -0.52 10.72
N GLY A 122 0.94 0.19 10.72
CA GLY A 122 -0.09 0.13 9.69
C GLY A 122 -0.99 -1.11 9.78
N GLN A 123 -1.73 -1.36 8.69
CA GLN A 123 -2.80 -2.37 8.63
C GLN A 123 -2.38 -3.80 9.01
N LEU A 124 -1.12 -4.17 8.79
CA LEU A 124 -0.64 -5.52 9.11
C LEU A 124 -0.68 -5.82 10.61
N GLU A 125 -0.58 -4.82 11.49
CA GLU A 125 -0.69 -5.05 12.94
C GLU A 125 -2.05 -5.61 13.37
N GLY A 126 -3.10 -5.39 12.57
CA GLY A 126 -4.43 -5.96 12.79
C GLY A 126 -4.63 -7.37 12.21
N THR A 127 -3.61 -7.94 11.56
CA THR A 127 -3.65 -9.25 10.89
C THR A 127 -2.93 -10.29 11.74
N SER A 128 -3.31 -11.57 11.63
CA SER A 128 -2.63 -12.68 12.32
C SER A 128 -1.35 -13.09 11.61
N SER A 129 -1.45 -13.65 10.41
CA SER A 129 -0.30 -14.17 9.65
C SER A 129 -0.31 -13.73 8.20
N VAL A 130 0.88 -13.61 7.63
CA VAL A 130 1.12 -13.21 6.24
C VAL A 130 1.83 -14.36 5.52
N HIS A 131 1.21 -14.87 4.47
CA HIS A 131 1.72 -16.02 3.70
C HIS A 131 2.15 -15.66 2.27
N ASN A 132 1.91 -14.42 1.84
CA ASN A 132 2.16 -13.96 0.48
C ASN A 132 3.28 -12.88 0.40
N TYR A 133 3.98 -12.61 1.50
CA TYR A 133 5.18 -11.79 1.49
C TYR A 133 6.41 -12.67 1.22
N PRO A 134 7.12 -12.47 0.11
CA PRO A 134 8.23 -13.35 -0.29
C PRO A 134 9.38 -13.32 0.72
N GLY A 135 10.05 -14.46 0.88
CA GLY A 135 11.15 -14.64 1.84
C GLY A 135 10.73 -15.32 3.16
N PHE A 136 9.43 -15.60 3.33
CA PHE A 136 8.89 -16.34 4.48
C PHE A 136 8.15 -17.59 3.97
N GLU A 137 8.87 -18.69 3.80
CA GLU A 137 8.35 -19.95 3.21
C GLU A 137 7.13 -20.48 3.96
N ASP A 138 7.19 -20.50 5.29
CA ASP A 138 6.11 -20.99 6.16
C ASP A 138 5.07 -19.91 6.51
N GLY A 139 5.20 -18.72 5.91
CA GLY A 139 4.53 -17.50 6.37
C GLY A 139 5.21 -16.88 7.60
N VAL A 140 4.65 -15.78 8.07
CA VAL A 140 5.18 -15.00 9.19
C VAL A 140 4.04 -14.34 9.96
N ASP A 141 4.18 -14.19 11.27
CA ASP A 141 3.29 -13.34 12.05
C ASP A 141 3.36 -11.89 11.53
N ALA A 142 2.20 -11.24 11.40
CA ALA A 142 2.13 -9.93 10.75
C ALA A 142 2.87 -8.84 11.54
N VAL A 143 2.82 -8.90 12.88
CA VAL A 143 3.56 -7.98 13.76
C VAL A 143 5.06 -8.28 13.70
N GLU A 144 5.44 -9.56 13.68
CA GLU A 144 6.84 -9.96 13.50
C GLU A 144 7.43 -9.42 12.19
N LEU A 145 6.68 -9.47 11.08
CA LEU A 145 7.11 -8.92 9.80
C LEU A 145 7.44 -7.42 9.91
N ILE A 146 6.53 -6.63 10.49
CA ILE A 146 6.74 -5.19 10.71
C ILE A 146 7.98 -4.95 11.58
N GLN A 147 8.11 -5.66 12.70
CA GLN A 147 9.26 -5.51 13.60
C GLN A 147 10.59 -5.86 12.91
N ARG A 148 10.61 -6.86 12.02
CA ARG A 148 11.81 -7.22 11.25
C ARG A 148 12.18 -6.11 10.27
N LEU A 149 11.20 -5.51 9.58
CA LEU A 149 11.41 -4.39 8.66
C LEU A 149 11.91 -3.13 9.41
N GLU A 150 11.33 -2.83 10.57
CA GLU A 150 11.76 -1.72 11.42
C GLU A 150 13.20 -1.89 11.91
N LYS A 151 13.54 -3.09 12.43
CA LYS A 151 14.93 -3.43 12.82
C LYS A 151 15.91 -3.33 11.65
N GLN A 152 15.47 -3.68 10.44
CA GLN A 152 16.30 -3.55 9.25
C GLN A 152 16.57 -2.07 8.92
N ALA A 153 15.56 -1.20 8.99
CA ALA A 153 15.72 0.23 8.80
C ALA A 153 16.65 0.84 9.87
N ALA A 154 16.41 0.53 11.15
CA ALA A 154 17.22 1.00 12.27
C ALA A 154 18.69 0.56 12.17
N ARG A 155 18.94 -0.67 11.70
CA ARG A 155 20.30 -1.19 11.47
C ARG A 155 21.12 -0.31 10.51
N PHE A 156 20.48 0.35 9.55
CA PHE A 156 21.14 1.26 8.61
C PHE A 156 21.12 2.72 9.04
N GLY A 157 20.62 3.03 10.24
CA GLY A 157 20.62 4.39 10.80
C GLY A 157 19.33 5.19 10.54
N ALA A 158 18.22 4.54 10.25
CA ALA A 158 16.92 5.20 10.27
C ALA A 158 16.46 5.46 11.72
N ASP A 159 15.96 6.66 11.98
CA ASP A 159 15.32 7.02 13.25
C ASP A 159 13.82 6.76 13.18
N TYR A 160 13.21 6.36 14.30
CA TYR A 160 11.76 6.17 14.40
C TYR A 160 11.18 7.02 15.52
N LYS A 161 10.16 7.82 15.19
CA LYS A 161 9.36 8.59 16.14
C LYS A 161 7.95 8.01 16.20
N HIS A 162 7.62 7.43 17.36
CA HIS A 162 6.26 7.00 17.68
C HIS A 162 5.40 8.22 18.02
N CYS A 163 4.60 8.67 17.06
CA CYS A 163 3.78 9.87 17.16
C CYS A 163 2.60 9.81 16.20
N GLY A 164 1.40 10.21 16.66
CA GLY A 164 0.30 10.58 15.77
C GLY A 164 0.51 11.98 15.20
N ILE A 165 0.25 12.16 13.91
CA ILE A 165 0.45 13.45 13.23
C ILE A 165 -0.86 14.22 13.25
N GLU A 166 -0.82 15.44 13.79
CA GLU A 166 -1.94 16.36 13.84
C GLU A 166 -2.07 17.14 12.53
N ARG A 167 -0.94 17.56 11.96
CA ARG A 167 -0.90 18.43 10.77
C ARG A 167 0.36 18.23 9.96
N VAL A 168 0.23 18.35 8.64
CA VAL A 168 1.35 18.48 7.71
C VAL A 168 1.18 19.80 6.96
N ASP A 169 2.30 20.51 6.74
CA ASP A 169 2.33 21.77 6.00
C ASP A 169 3.24 21.60 4.78
N LEU A 170 2.63 21.54 3.59
CA LEU A 170 3.33 21.39 2.31
C LEU A 170 3.35 22.69 1.51
N SER A 171 2.75 23.76 2.05
CA SER A 171 2.63 25.05 1.36
C SER A 171 3.99 25.73 1.15
N CYS A 172 4.95 25.44 2.03
CA CYS A 172 6.25 26.11 2.08
C CYS A 172 7.38 25.12 2.44
N ARG A 173 8.60 25.46 2.03
CA ARG A 173 9.81 24.70 2.35
C ARG A 173 10.63 25.37 3.47
N PRO A 174 11.27 24.59 4.36
CA PRO A 174 11.16 23.14 4.49
C PRO A 174 9.75 22.74 4.95
N PHE A 175 9.28 21.58 4.52
CA PHE A 175 7.98 21.05 4.90
C PHE A 175 7.93 20.80 6.40
N LYS A 176 6.75 20.94 7.02
CA LYS A 176 6.60 20.81 8.47
C LYS A 176 5.63 19.69 8.82
N ILE A 177 6.01 18.86 9.78
CA ILE A 177 5.20 17.77 10.32
C ILE A 177 4.99 18.04 11.81
N TYR A 178 3.73 18.17 12.22
CA TYR A 178 3.31 18.49 13.58
C TYR A 178 2.80 17.22 14.26
N CYS A 179 3.47 16.82 15.34
CA CYS A 179 3.07 15.71 16.19
C CYS A 179 2.03 16.14 17.24
N GLU A 180 1.14 15.22 17.59
CA GLU A 180 0.15 15.41 18.68
C GLU A 180 0.79 15.66 20.05
N ASP A 181 2.05 15.27 20.25
CA ASP A 181 2.82 15.54 21.47
C ASP A 181 3.48 16.94 21.49
N GLY A 182 3.24 17.74 20.44
CA GLY A 182 3.75 19.11 20.29
C GLY A 182 5.11 19.21 19.60
N GLU A 183 5.77 18.09 19.28
CA GLU A 183 7.02 18.13 18.52
C GLU A 183 6.76 18.51 17.04
N VAL A 184 7.70 19.26 16.45
CA VAL A 184 7.60 19.69 15.05
C VAL A 184 8.89 19.33 14.33
N PHE A 185 8.77 18.60 13.23
CA PHE A 185 9.91 18.27 12.37
C PHE A 185 9.86 19.11 11.10
N THR A 186 11.02 19.59 10.67
CA THR A 186 11.19 20.19 9.34
C THR A 186 11.93 19.24 8.41
N THR A 187 11.51 19.19 7.13
CA THR A 187 12.16 18.33 6.14
C THR A 187 12.30 18.92 4.74
N SER A 188 13.35 18.51 4.04
CA SER A 188 13.58 18.87 2.64
C SER A 188 12.80 17.98 1.67
N ALA A 189 12.55 16.71 2.00
CA ALA A 189 11.74 15.79 1.20
C ALA A 189 10.79 14.97 2.08
N LEU A 190 9.61 14.66 1.56
CA LEU A 190 8.58 13.92 2.30
C LEU A 190 8.13 12.69 1.53
N VAL A 191 8.10 11.53 2.18
CA VAL A 191 7.42 10.34 1.67
C VAL A 191 6.13 10.12 2.44
N VAL A 192 5.00 10.17 1.75
CA VAL A 192 3.67 9.87 2.28
C VAL A 192 3.40 8.38 2.11
N ALA A 193 3.39 7.65 3.22
CA ALA A 193 3.18 6.20 3.28
C ALA A 193 2.09 5.84 4.31
N THR A 194 1.05 6.69 4.44
CA THR A 194 -0.02 6.57 5.43
C THR A 194 -1.01 5.43 5.17
N GLY A 195 -0.92 4.79 4.01
CA GLY A 195 -1.77 3.67 3.61
C GLY A 195 -3.23 4.06 3.40
N ALA A 196 -4.10 3.06 3.50
CA ALA A 196 -5.55 3.19 3.41
C ALA A 196 -6.20 2.36 4.52
N SER A 197 -7.42 2.72 4.91
CA SER A 197 -8.19 2.03 5.94
C SER A 197 -9.40 1.31 5.31
N PRO A 198 -9.68 0.04 5.68
CA PRO A 198 -10.88 -0.63 5.18
C PRO A 198 -12.14 0.06 5.72
N ARG A 199 -13.17 0.10 4.90
CA ARG A 199 -14.51 0.50 5.35
C ARG A 199 -15.17 -0.67 6.09
N TRP A 200 -15.75 -0.36 7.24
CA TRP A 200 -16.45 -1.32 8.09
C TRP A 200 -17.94 -1.31 7.78
N LEU A 201 -18.56 -2.49 7.82
CA LEU A 201 -20.01 -2.61 7.77
C LEU A 201 -20.65 -2.03 9.04
N GLY A 202 -19.98 -2.17 10.18
CA GLY A 202 -20.46 -1.76 11.50
C GLY A 202 -21.42 -2.75 12.14
N ALA A 203 -21.57 -3.96 11.58
CA ALA A 203 -22.43 -4.98 12.14
C ALA A 203 -21.75 -5.67 13.35
N PRO A 204 -22.49 -6.03 14.41
CA PRO A 204 -21.95 -6.77 15.54
C PRO A 204 -21.21 -8.04 15.11
N GLY A 205 -20.07 -8.32 15.75
CA GLY A 205 -19.22 -9.48 15.44
C GLY A 205 -18.16 -9.22 14.37
N GLU A 206 -18.28 -8.15 13.57
CA GLU A 206 -17.36 -7.86 12.45
C GLU A 206 -15.92 -7.68 12.94
N ARG A 207 -15.72 -6.86 13.99
CA ARG A 207 -14.38 -6.56 14.52
C ARG A 207 -13.85 -7.68 15.39
N GLU A 208 -14.72 -8.33 16.16
CA GLU A 208 -14.34 -9.43 17.06
C GLU A 208 -13.89 -10.69 16.30
N LEU A 209 -14.43 -10.90 15.09
CA LEU A 209 -14.10 -12.03 14.23
C LEU A 209 -13.14 -11.67 13.09
N LEU A 210 -12.58 -10.47 13.08
CA LEU A 210 -11.53 -10.10 12.14
C LEU A 210 -10.36 -11.08 12.25
N SER A 211 -9.87 -11.59 11.12
CA SER A 211 -8.83 -12.63 11.04
C SER A 211 -9.23 -13.99 11.68
N ARG A 212 -10.51 -14.15 12.08
CA ARG A 212 -11.11 -15.39 12.62
C ARG A 212 -12.34 -15.81 11.83
N GLY A 213 -12.34 -15.54 10.53
CA GLY A 213 -13.48 -15.79 9.65
C GLY A 213 -14.00 -14.54 8.95
N VAL A 214 -13.79 -13.35 9.50
CA VAL A 214 -14.11 -12.08 8.83
C VAL A 214 -12.82 -11.45 8.31
N HIS A 215 -12.83 -11.05 7.04
CA HIS A 215 -11.66 -10.57 6.30
C HIS A 215 -12.02 -9.37 5.42
N THR A 216 -11.02 -8.60 5.02
CA THR A 216 -11.17 -7.47 4.08
C THR A 216 -10.46 -7.72 2.74
N CYS A 217 -9.63 -8.77 2.66
CA CYS A 217 -8.77 -9.07 1.53
C CYS A 217 -8.87 -10.55 1.10
N ALA A 218 -9.61 -10.83 0.03
CA ALA A 218 -9.66 -12.17 -0.55
C ALA A 218 -8.30 -12.70 -1.03
N THR A 219 -7.43 -11.84 -1.59
CA THR A 219 -6.09 -12.24 -2.06
C THR A 219 -5.19 -12.71 -0.91
N CYS A 220 -5.43 -12.20 0.29
CA CYS A 220 -4.65 -12.49 1.48
C CYS A 220 -5.11 -13.82 2.11
N ASP A 221 -6.42 -13.94 2.38
CA ASP A 221 -6.95 -15.03 3.21
C ASP A 221 -7.75 -16.08 2.44
N GLY A 222 -8.13 -15.79 1.19
CA GLY A 222 -9.00 -16.65 0.39
C GLY A 222 -8.45 -18.06 0.16
N TYR A 223 -7.12 -18.24 0.20
CA TYR A 223 -6.48 -19.54 0.10
C TYR A 223 -6.95 -20.54 1.16
N PHE A 224 -7.22 -20.08 2.39
CA PHE A 224 -7.63 -20.94 3.51
C PHE A 224 -9.08 -21.44 3.39
N TYR A 225 -9.86 -20.88 2.47
CA TYR A 225 -11.26 -21.21 2.23
C TYR A 225 -11.45 -22.15 1.04
N ARG A 226 -10.44 -22.96 0.73
CA ARG A 226 -10.54 -24.00 -0.31
C ARG A 226 -11.68 -24.96 0.03
N ASP A 227 -12.56 -25.17 -0.95
CA ASP A 227 -13.72 -26.05 -0.84
C ASP A 227 -14.69 -25.68 0.31
N ARG A 228 -14.63 -24.42 0.80
CA ARG A 228 -15.52 -23.86 1.81
C ARG A 228 -16.58 -22.95 1.21
N ASP A 229 -17.61 -22.63 1.98
CA ASP A 229 -18.65 -21.68 1.58
C ASP A 229 -18.34 -20.31 2.19
N VAL A 230 -18.30 -19.28 1.35
CA VAL A 230 -17.91 -17.93 1.78
C VAL A 230 -18.91 -16.88 1.33
N VAL A 231 -18.97 -15.76 2.06
CA VAL A 231 -19.75 -14.58 1.69
C VAL A 231 -18.83 -13.41 1.34
N VAL A 232 -19.19 -12.63 0.32
CA VAL A 232 -18.58 -11.37 -0.05
C VAL A 232 -19.62 -10.27 0.10
N VAL A 233 -19.29 -9.20 0.81
CA VAL A 233 -20.19 -8.07 1.04
C VAL A 233 -19.79 -6.91 0.13
N GLY A 234 -20.72 -6.46 -0.72
CA GLY A 234 -20.53 -5.27 -1.55
C GLY A 234 -21.03 -5.44 -2.98
N GLY A 235 -20.99 -4.33 -3.73
CA GLY A 235 -21.50 -4.28 -5.11
C GLY A 235 -20.73 -3.36 -6.05
N GLY A 236 -19.51 -2.97 -5.67
CA GLY A 236 -18.55 -2.27 -6.54
C GLY A 236 -17.57 -3.25 -7.20
N ASP A 237 -16.66 -2.76 -8.04
CA ASP A 237 -15.68 -3.61 -8.74
C ASP A 237 -14.82 -4.41 -7.75
N THR A 238 -14.39 -3.82 -6.63
CA THR A 238 -13.66 -4.53 -5.55
C THR A 238 -14.38 -5.79 -5.08
N ALA A 239 -15.70 -5.73 -4.85
CA ALA A 239 -16.47 -6.89 -4.43
C ALA A 239 -16.57 -7.95 -5.54
N MET A 240 -16.71 -7.52 -6.80
CA MET A 240 -16.79 -8.43 -7.93
C MET A 240 -15.46 -9.14 -8.18
N GLU A 241 -14.34 -8.43 -8.07
CA GLU A 241 -12.99 -8.99 -8.19
C GLU A 241 -12.71 -10.03 -7.11
N GLN A 242 -13.01 -9.71 -5.85
CA GLN A 242 -12.86 -10.64 -4.73
C GLN A 242 -13.77 -11.87 -4.88
N ALA A 243 -15.02 -11.68 -5.31
CA ALA A 243 -15.93 -12.80 -5.54
C ALA A 243 -15.44 -13.75 -6.65
N LEU A 244 -14.94 -13.20 -7.77
CA LEU A 244 -14.35 -13.99 -8.85
C LEU A 244 -13.06 -14.69 -8.43
N PHE A 245 -12.23 -14.03 -7.63
CA PHE A 245 -11.03 -14.65 -7.06
C PHE A 245 -11.40 -15.83 -6.17
N LEU A 246 -12.30 -15.64 -5.21
CA LEU A 246 -12.76 -16.68 -4.29
C LEU A 246 -13.46 -17.82 -5.01
N ALA A 247 -14.20 -17.55 -6.09
CA ALA A 247 -14.90 -18.60 -6.83
C ALA A 247 -13.95 -19.61 -7.51
N ARG A 248 -12.65 -19.30 -7.64
CA ARG A 248 -11.60 -20.23 -8.08
C ARG A 248 -11.16 -21.19 -6.98
N ILE A 249 -11.40 -20.86 -5.71
CA ILE A 249 -10.84 -21.53 -4.53
C ILE A 249 -11.96 -22.19 -3.69
N ALA A 250 -13.02 -21.43 -3.40
CA ALA A 250 -14.16 -21.83 -2.60
C ALA A 250 -15.10 -22.81 -3.32
N ASN A 251 -15.91 -23.52 -2.54
CA ASN A 251 -17.02 -24.34 -3.04
C ASN A 251 -18.16 -23.45 -3.56
N ARG A 252 -18.59 -22.49 -2.74
CA ARG A 252 -19.64 -21.51 -3.06
C ARG A 252 -19.24 -20.10 -2.60
N VAL A 253 -19.64 -19.09 -3.38
CA VAL A 253 -19.50 -17.68 -2.99
C VAL A 253 -20.88 -17.03 -3.00
N TYR A 254 -21.30 -16.51 -1.86
CA TYR A 254 -22.50 -15.68 -1.73
C TYR A 254 -22.10 -14.21 -1.82
N VAL A 255 -22.69 -13.44 -2.74
CA VAL A 255 -22.50 -12.00 -2.80
C VAL A 255 -23.71 -11.33 -2.16
N VAL A 256 -23.51 -10.71 -0.99
CA VAL A 256 -24.54 -9.94 -0.30
C VAL A 256 -24.45 -8.49 -0.73
N HIS A 257 -25.53 -7.96 -1.30
CA HIS A 257 -25.59 -6.56 -1.72
C HIS A 257 -26.92 -5.91 -1.36
N ARG A 258 -26.80 -4.73 -0.75
CA ARG A 258 -27.92 -3.98 -0.15
C ARG A 258 -28.91 -3.36 -1.15
N LYS A 259 -28.67 -3.48 -2.46
CA LYS A 259 -29.54 -2.95 -3.51
C LYS A 259 -29.81 -4.04 -4.54
N ASN A 260 -30.79 -3.82 -5.41
CA ASN A 260 -31.11 -4.69 -6.54
C ASN A 260 -30.18 -4.58 -7.78
N SER A 261 -29.10 -3.80 -7.70
CA SER A 261 -28.17 -3.58 -8.81
C SER A 261 -26.77 -3.20 -8.34
N PHE A 262 -25.74 -3.67 -9.05
CA PHE A 262 -24.34 -3.36 -8.77
C PHE A 262 -23.94 -1.96 -9.28
N ARG A 263 -23.00 -1.31 -8.58
CA ARG A 263 -22.26 -0.12 -9.06
C ARG A 263 -21.07 -0.52 -9.95
N ALA A 264 -20.60 -1.76 -9.82
CA ALA A 264 -19.49 -2.32 -10.60
C ALA A 264 -19.64 -2.08 -12.12
N SER A 265 -18.52 -2.06 -12.81
CA SER A 265 -18.48 -2.03 -14.27
C SER A 265 -19.34 -3.16 -14.87
N LYS A 266 -20.00 -2.86 -16.00
CA LYS A 266 -20.91 -3.83 -16.65
C LYS A 266 -20.21 -5.16 -16.98
N ALA A 267 -18.93 -5.10 -17.36
CA ALA A 267 -18.13 -6.29 -17.67
C ALA A 267 -17.94 -7.17 -16.42
N MET A 268 -17.60 -6.57 -15.28
CA MET A 268 -17.40 -7.29 -14.02
C MET A 268 -18.70 -7.86 -13.47
N ALA A 269 -19.75 -7.04 -13.42
CA ALA A 269 -21.09 -7.48 -13.00
C ALA A 269 -21.57 -8.68 -13.86
N THR A 270 -21.38 -8.63 -15.18
CA THR A 270 -21.77 -9.71 -16.09
C THR A 270 -21.01 -11.01 -15.81
N ARG A 271 -19.71 -10.93 -15.51
CA ARG A 271 -18.89 -12.11 -15.17
C ARG A 271 -19.39 -12.77 -13.89
N VAL A 272 -19.65 -11.97 -12.85
CA VAL A 272 -20.16 -12.45 -11.57
C VAL A 272 -21.55 -13.09 -11.72
N LEU A 273 -22.47 -12.40 -12.41
CA LEU A 273 -23.84 -12.89 -12.64
C LEU A 273 -23.91 -14.22 -13.40
N LYS A 274 -22.93 -14.50 -14.26
CA LYS A 274 -22.87 -15.74 -15.05
C LYS A 274 -22.08 -16.86 -14.38
N HIS A 275 -21.43 -16.60 -13.24
CA HIS A 275 -20.54 -17.57 -12.63
C HIS A 275 -21.32 -18.64 -11.86
N PRO A 276 -21.15 -19.95 -12.14
CA PRO A 276 -22.01 -21.00 -11.58
C PRO A 276 -21.83 -21.22 -10.06
N LYS A 277 -20.69 -20.80 -9.50
CA LYS A 277 -20.40 -20.86 -8.06
C LYS A 277 -20.79 -19.59 -7.30
N ILE A 278 -21.23 -18.53 -7.97
CA ILE A 278 -21.59 -17.28 -7.30
C ILE A 278 -23.11 -17.15 -7.23
N LEU A 279 -23.64 -16.97 -6.01
CA LEU A 279 -25.05 -16.70 -5.74
C LEU A 279 -25.19 -15.30 -5.19
N ILE A 280 -26.12 -14.51 -5.73
CA ILE A 280 -26.30 -13.11 -5.32
C ILE A 280 -27.54 -13.00 -4.46
N LEU A 281 -27.36 -12.37 -3.30
CA LEU A 281 -28.40 -12.02 -2.35
C LEU A 281 -28.64 -10.51 -2.46
N TRP A 282 -29.64 -10.15 -3.27
CA TRP A 282 -30.04 -8.78 -3.54
C TRP A 282 -30.90 -8.21 -2.42
N ASP A 283 -30.83 -6.89 -2.26
CA ASP A 283 -31.59 -6.17 -1.23
C ASP A 283 -31.39 -6.77 0.17
N THR A 284 -30.19 -7.32 0.39
CA THR A 284 -29.81 -8.03 1.61
C THR A 284 -28.64 -7.31 2.29
N VAL A 285 -28.68 -7.24 3.62
CA VAL A 285 -27.58 -6.78 4.45
C VAL A 285 -27.24 -7.83 5.50
N ILE A 286 -25.96 -7.89 5.90
CA ILE A 286 -25.57 -8.65 7.09
C ILE A 286 -25.92 -7.81 8.32
N SER A 287 -26.74 -8.37 9.22
CA SER A 287 -27.09 -7.73 10.49
C SER A 287 -26.14 -8.13 11.62
N ARG A 288 -25.51 -9.32 11.55
CA ARG A 288 -24.56 -9.81 12.56
C ARG A 288 -23.67 -10.92 12.01
N PHE A 289 -22.43 -10.97 12.49
CA PHE A 289 -21.50 -12.10 12.30
C PHE A 289 -21.52 -13.00 13.54
N LEU A 290 -21.63 -14.32 13.35
CA LEU A 290 -21.81 -15.29 14.43
C LEU A 290 -20.60 -16.22 14.54
N ALA A 291 -20.03 -16.29 15.75
CA ALA A 291 -18.98 -17.23 16.10
C ALA A 291 -19.58 -18.63 16.37
N GLY A 292 -18.85 -19.68 15.97
CA GLY A 292 -19.09 -21.05 16.40
C GLY A 292 -18.42 -21.38 17.73
N ASP A 293 -18.51 -22.65 18.14
CA ASP A 293 -17.95 -23.14 19.41
C ASP A 293 -16.41 -23.06 19.46
N ASP A 294 -15.75 -23.11 18.31
CA ASP A 294 -14.30 -22.91 18.15
C ASP A 294 -13.90 -21.43 18.15
N GLY A 295 -14.89 -20.54 18.20
CA GLY A 295 -14.75 -19.10 18.18
C GLY A 295 -14.45 -18.50 16.80
N ASN A 296 -14.44 -19.30 15.72
CA ASN A 296 -14.34 -18.78 14.35
C ASN A 296 -15.74 -18.45 13.81
N LEU A 297 -15.82 -17.68 12.73
CA LEU A 297 -17.07 -17.45 12.02
C LEU A 297 -17.68 -18.79 11.57
N ASN A 298 -18.97 -18.97 11.85
CA ASN A 298 -19.75 -20.15 11.42
C ASN A 298 -21.01 -19.77 10.63
N ALA A 299 -21.53 -18.56 10.86
CA ALA A 299 -22.71 -18.07 10.17
C ALA A 299 -22.78 -16.54 10.15
N VAL A 300 -23.63 -16.01 9.27
CA VAL A 300 -24.05 -14.61 9.26
C VAL A 300 -25.57 -14.50 9.33
N GLU A 301 -26.06 -13.53 10.10
CA GLU A 301 -27.48 -13.15 10.09
C GLU A 301 -27.71 -12.13 8.99
N LEU A 302 -28.77 -12.34 8.23
CA LEU A 302 -29.14 -11.56 7.06
C LEU A 302 -30.52 -10.93 7.27
N VAL A 303 -30.66 -9.69 6.83
CA VAL A 303 -31.95 -9.01 6.68
C VAL A 303 -32.15 -8.72 5.21
N THR A 304 -33.21 -9.30 4.62
CA THR A 304 -33.61 -9.04 3.24
C THR A 304 -34.78 -8.09 3.19
N ASP A 305 -34.75 -7.19 2.21
CA ASP A 305 -35.69 -6.08 2.03
C ASP A 305 -35.88 -5.22 3.29
N PRO A 306 -34.81 -4.63 3.84
CA PRO A 306 -34.90 -3.80 5.04
C PRO A 306 -35.72 -2.50 4.85
N GLN A 307 -36.10 -2.16 3.62
CA GLN A 307 -36.79 -0.90 3.28
C GLN A 307 -38.19 -1.09 2.67
N GLY A 308 -38.52 -2.28 2.14
CA GLY A 308 -39.79 -2.56 1.44
C GLY A 308 -40.93 -3.09 2.33
N GLY A 309 -40.81 -2.96 3.65
CA GLY A 309 -41.92 -3.13 4.59
C GLY A 309 -42.13 -4.56 5.11
N THR A 310 -41.46 -5.58 4.55
CA THR A 310 -41.49 -6.97 5.08
C THR A 310 -40.07 -7.50 5.21
N ALA A 311 -39.33 -7.01 6.21
CA ALA A 311 -37.98 -7.49 6.48
C ALA A 311 -38.03 -8.99 6.85
N SER A 312 -37.29 -9.83 6.13
CA SER A 312 -37.11 -11.24 6.49
C SER A 312 -35.72 -11.46 7.08
N GLU A 313 -35.67 -12.06 8.26
CA GLU A 313 -34.43 -12.46 8.90
C GLU A 313 -34.11 -13.91 8.55
N THR A 314 -32.86 -14.18 8.20
CA THR A 314 -32.39 -15.53 7.87
C THR A 314 -30.95 -15.70 8.33
N SER A 315 -30.56 -16.91 8.69
CA SER A 315 -29.16 -17.24 8.99
C SER A 315 -28.57 -18.02 7.81
N LEU A 316 -27.35 -17.68 7.42
CA LEU A 316 -26.58 -18.35 6.39
C LEU A 316 -25.30 -18.89 7.01
N SER A 317 -25.14 -20.22 7.00
CA SER A 317 -23.89 -20.86 7.42
C SER A 317 -22.82 -20.65 6.35
N VAL A 318 -21.67 -20.12 6.78
CA VAL A 318 -20.49 -19.83 5.96
C VAL A 318 -19.25 -19.96 6.83
N ASP A 319 -18.17 -20.45 6.24
CA ASP A 319 -16.89 -20.57 6.92
C ASP A 319 -16.13 -19.22 6.94
N GLY A 320 -16.40 -18.33 5.96
CA GLY A 320 -15.68 -17.07 5.80
C GLY A 320 -16.53 -15.94 5.24
N ALA A 321 -16.24 -14.71 5.67
CA ALA A 321 -16.87 -13.48 5.21
C ALA A 321 -15.82 -12.45 4.79
N PHE A 322 -16.00 -11.87 3.60
CA PHE A 322 -15.10 -10.91 2.98
C PHE A 322 -15.83 -9.57 2.79
N VAL A 323 -15.52 -8.59 3.63
CA VAL A 323 -16.13 -7.26 3.60
C VAL A 323 -15.41 -6.39 2.57
N ALA A 324 -15.98 -6.32 1.36
CA ALA A 324 -15.38 -5.70 0.18
C ALA A 324 -16.10 -4.40 -0.24
N ILE A 325 -16.41 -3.53 0.73
CA ILE A 325 -17.17 -2.29 0.53
C ILE A 325 -16.29 -1.05 0.26
N GLY A 326 -14.99 -1.27 0.03
CA GLY A 326 -14.01 -0.26 -0.34
C GLY A 326 -13.05 0.11 0.80
N MET A 327 -12.09 0.98 0.48
CA MET A 327 -11.11 1.52 1.41
C MET A 327 -11.14 3.05 1.36
N ASN A 328 -10.69 3.68 2.43
CA ASN A 328 -10.47 5.12 2.51
C ASN A 328 -8.96 5.36 2.57
N PRO A 329 -8.32 5.92 1.53
CA PRO A 329 -6.91 6.28 1.61
C PRO A 329 -6.71 7.38 2.67
N ASN A 330 -5.69 7.24 3.50
CA ASN A 330 -5.46 8.10 4.66
C ASN A 330 -4.76 9.41 4.21
N THR A 331 -5.49 10.27 3.51
CA THR A 331 -4.95 11.46 2.82
C THR A 331 -5.37 12.78 3.42
N GLU A 332 -6.12 12.78 4.51
CA GLU A 332 -6.75 13.96 5.11
C GLU A 332 -5.74 15.06 5.46
N LEU A 333 -4.53 14.67 5.87
CA LEU A 333 -3.44 15.57 6.24
C LEU A 333 -2.69 16.20 5.05
N PHE A 334 -2.92 15.73 3.81
CA PHE A 334 -2.18 16.15 2.62
C PHE A 334 -3.10 16.86 1.64
N THR A 335 -3.57 18.05 2.02
CA THR A 335 -4.58 18.81 1.28
C THR A 335 -4.03 19.46 0.00
N GLU A 336 -2.73 19.73 -0.01
CA GLU A 336 -2.00 20.41 -1.08
C GLU A 336 -1.59 19.46 -2.21
N VAL A 337 -1.66 18.15 -1.96
CA VAL A 337 -1.36 17.11 -2.94
C VAL A 337 -2.61 16.77 -3.73
N ARG A 338 -2.47 16.67 -5.06
CA ARG A 338 -3.54 16.26 -5.96
C ARG A 338 -3.99 14.83 -5.64
N LYS A 339 -5.30 14.63 -5.61
CA LYS A 339 -5.95 13.34 -5.39
C LYS A 339 -6.82 12.95 -6.58
N ASP A 340 -7.13 11.67 -6.72
CA ASP A 340 -8.17 11.21 -7.64
C ASP A 340 -9.58 11.36 -7.03
N GLU A 341 -10.60 10.92 -7.77
CA GLU A 341 -12.01 11.03 -7.35
C GLU A 341 -12.35 10.17 -6.13
N ASP A 342 -11.57 9.11 -5.86
CA ASP A 342 -11.76 8.21 -4.72
C ASP A 342 -10.87 8.61 -3.51
N GLY A 343 -10.09 9.68 -3.66
CA GLY A 343 -9.28 10.30 -2.60
C GLY A 343 -7.85 9.80 -2.49
N TYR A 344 -7.39 8.92 -3.40
CA TYR A 344 -6.01 8.43 -3.43
C TYR A 344 -5.08 9.53 -3.94
N ILE A 345 -3.85 9.58 -3.41
CA ILE A 345 -2.85 10.52 -3.91
C ILE A 345 -2.49 10.17 -5.35
N TYR A 346 -2.59 11.15 -6.25
CA TYR A 346 -2.17 10.97 -7.62
C TYR A 346 -0.65 10.99 -7.72
N THR A 347 -0.07 9.92 -8.29
CA THR A 347 1.33 9.82 -8.65
C THR A 347 1.52 9.74 -10.16
N LEU A 348 2.68 10.16 -10.66
CA LEU A 348 3.02 9.96 -12.07
C LEU A 348 3.10 8.45 -12.37
N PRO A 349 2.48 7.97 -13.47
CA PRO A 349 2.52 6.54 -13.80
C PRO A 349 3.94 5.98 -13.86
N GLY A 350 4.21 4.92 -13.11
CA GLY A 350 5.54 4.30 -13.01
C GLY A 350 6.52 5.01 -12.07
N SER A 351 6.07 6.01 -11.31
CA SER A 351 6.86 6.75 -10.32
C SER A 351 6.04 6.98 -9.04
N THR A 352 6.66 7.60 -8.04
CA THR A 352 6.04 8.00 -6.77
C THR A 352 5.87 9.50 -6.62
N VAL A 353 6.30 10.27 -7.64
CA VAL A 353 6.24 11.73 -7.67
C VAL A 353 4.79 12.21 -7.63
N THR A 354 4.50 13.13 -6.71
CA THR A 354 3.18 13.77 -6.56
C THR A 354 3.11 15.11 -7.29
N SER A 355 1.99 15.84 -7.14
CA SER A 355 1.85 17.20 -7.65
C SER A 355 2.72 18.24 -6.92
N VAL A 356 3.23 17.91 -5.72
CA VAL A 356 4.10 18.80 -4.94
C VAL A 356 5.54 18.32 -5.09
N THR A 357 6.41 19.17 -5.65
CA THR A 357 7.82 18.83 -5.87
C THR A 357 8.49 18.47 -4.54
N GLY A 358 9.23 17.35 -4.51
CA GLY A 358 9.88 16.78 -3.33
C GLY A 358 8.94 16.15 -2.30
N VAL A 359 7.67 15.96 -2.66
CA VAL A 359 6.73 15.10 -1.93
C VAL A 359 6.42 13.89 -2.80
N TYR A 360 6.56 12.71 -2.22
CA TYR A 360 6.38 11.41 -2.85
C TYR A 360 5.29 10.63 -2.12
N ALA A 361 4.61 9.71 -2.80
CA ALA A 361 3.62 8.84 -2.18
C ALA A 361 3.90 7.37 -2.50
N ALA A 362 3.75 6.50 -1.51
CA ALA A 362 4.05 5.08 -1.61
C ALA A 362 3.03 4.21 -0.88
N GLY A 363 2.82 3.01 -1.42
CA GLY A 363 1.86 2.03 -0.92
C GLY A 363 0.41 2.42 -1.15
N ASP A 364 -0.47 1.83 -0.35
CA ASP A 364 -1.93 1.87 -0.54
C ASP A 364 -2.52 3.30 -0.53
N VAL A 365 -1.81 4.33 -0.06
CA VAL A 365 -2.28 5.73 -0.11
C VAL A 365 -2.43 6.26 -1.55
N GLN A 366 -1.68 5.66 -2.49
CA GLN A 366 -1.70 6.00 -3.92
C GLN A 366 -2.05 4.79 -4.82
N ASP A 367 -2.07 3.57 -4.26
CA ASP A 367 -2.40 2.35 -5.00
C ASP A 367 -3.80 1.84 -4.65
N ALA A 368 -4.78 2.15 -5.49
CA ALA A 368 -6.14 1.61 -5.38
C ALA A 368 -6.28 0.19 -5.98
N VAL A 369 -5.25 -0.31 -6.67
CA VAL A 369 -5.33 -1.50 -7.52
C VAL A 369 -4.81 -2.73 -6.80
N TYR A 370 -3.53 -2.76 -6.43
CA TYR A 370 -2.89 -3.99 -5.93
C TYR A 370 -3.07 -4.17 -4.43
N ARG A 371 -2.77 -3.13 -3.64
CA ARG A 371 -2.99 -3.10 -2.18
C ARG A 371 -2.44 -4.32 -1.45
N GLN A 372 -1.16 -4.63 -1.70
CA GLN A 372 -0.45 -5.73 -1.06
C GLN A 372 0.78 -5.22 -0.32
N ALA A 373 1.16 -5.87 0.76
CA ALA A 373 2.36 -5.51 1.53
C ALA A 373 3.62 -5.48 0.66
N ILE A 374 3.75 -6.40 -0.30
CA ILE A 374 4.91 -6.46 -1.20
C ILE A 374 4.91 -5.35 -2.26
N THR A 375 3.76 -4.99 -2.83
CA THR A 375 3.67 -3.85 -3.77
C THR A 375 3.89 -2.52 -3.04
N SER A 376 3.36 -2.42 -1.82
CA SER A 376 3.65 -1.31 -0.91
C SER A 376 5.13 -1.18 -0.60
N ALA A 377 5.82 -2.27 -0.24
CA ALA A 377 7.27 -2.24 -0.01
C ALA A 377 8.05 -1.84 -1.28
N GLY A 378 7.65 -2.34 -2.46
CA GLY A 378 8.26 -1.97 -3.73
C GLY A 378 8.15 -0.47 -4.03
N THR A 379 6.95 0.10 -3.91
CA THR A 379 6.73 1.55 -4.10
C THR A 379 7.39 2.40 -3.01
N GLY A 380 7.56 1.87 -1.80
CA GLY A 380 8.38 2.50 -0.75
C GLY A 380 9.84 2.67 -1.17
N ALA A 381 10.45 1.62 -1.73
CA ALA A 381 11.80 1.69 -2.27
C ALA A 381 11.90 2.70 -3.42
N MET A 382 10.91 2.71 -4.33
CA MET A 382 10.83 3.71 -5.41
C MET A 382 10.79 5.14 -4.86
N ALA A 383 9.98 5.41 -3.84
CA ALA A 383 9.87 6.75 -3.25
C ALA A 383 11.16 7.23 -2.60
N ALA A 384 11.89 6.35 -1.93
CA ALA A 384 13.19 6.71 -1.38
C ALA A 384 14.22 7.04 -2.48
N MET A 385 14.22 6.29 -3.59
CA MET A 385 15.13 6.54 -4.71
C MET A 385 14.74 7.80 -5.51
N ASP A 386 13.45 8.05 -5.71
CA ASP A 386 12.95 9.28 -6.33
C ASP A 386 13.29 10.51 -5.46
N ALA A 387 13.19 10.38 -4.14
CA ALA A 387 13.57 11.44 -3.19
C ALA A 387 15.08 11.67 -3.14
N GLU A 388 15.88 10.60 -3.12
CA GLU A 388 17.35 10.68 -3.14
C GLU A 388 17.85 11.41 -4.38
N ARG A 389 17.37 11.01 -5.56
CA ARG A 389 17.75 11.65 -6.82
C ARG A 389 17.44 13.14 -6.80
N TRP A 390 16.25 13.50 -6.35
CA TRP A 390 15.84 14.90 -6.25
C TRP A 390 16.71 15.66 -5.25
N LEU A 391 16.99 15.11 -4.07
CA LEU A 391 17.85 15.75 -3.08
C LEU A 391 19.26 15.97 -3.64
N CYS A 392 19.85 14.98 -4.33
CA CYS A 392 21.18 15.13 -4.89
C CYS A 392 21.27 16.09 -6.08
N GLU A 393 20.25 16.18 -6.93
CA GLU A 393 20.13 17.23 -7.95
C GLU A 393 20.11 18.65 -7.32
N HIS A 394 19.75 18.74 -6.03
CA HIS A 394 19.52 20.00 -5.31
C HIS A 394 20.57 20.25 -4.20
N GLY A 395 21.66 19.48 -4.20
CA GLY A 395 22.83 19.65 -3.35
C GLY A 395 22.80 18.78 -2.09
N CYS A 396 23.01 17.47 -2.25
CA CYS A 396 23.36 16.62 -1.11
C CYS A 396 24.60 17.16 -0.36
#